data_AF-A0A2J2HDH6-F1
#
_entry.id   AF-A0A2J2HDH6-F1
#
_cell.length_a   1.000
_cell.length_b   1.000
_cell.length_c   1.000
_cell.angle_alpha   90.00
_cell.angle_beta   90.00
_cell.angle_gamma   90.00
#
_symmetry.space_group_name_H-M   'P 1'
#
loop_
_entity.id
_entity.type
_entity.pdbx_description
1 polymer ?
#
loop_
_entity_poly.entity_id
_entity_poly.type
_entity_poly.pdbx_seq_one_letter_code
_entity_poly.pdbx_strand_id
1 'polypeptide(L)'
;MSSGKALRSRGQSSVFLAVIMALAIIAIIAIIAISWPMIKSNFDKNYWSGSMGTYNLNFGASGNEIYAYAQNGVSAKVKSTPEAVGYCITYNDGNNIYYSCPSNLPSHQS
;
A
#
# COMPACT_ATOMS: atom_id res chain seq x y z
N MET A 1 8.32 14.90 72.79
CA MET A 1 9.33 14.98 71.71
C MET A 1 9.04 13.86 70.73
N SER A 2 8.42 14.20 69.59
CA SER A 2 9.06 14.31 68.26
C SER A 2 9.30 12.93 67.64
N SER A 3 8.83 12.59 66.44
CA SER A 3 7.96 13.24 65.47
C SER A 3 7.57 12.13 64.50
N GLY A 4 6.31 12.05 64.10
CA GLY A 4 5.91 11.20 63.00
C GLY A 4 6.74 11.57 61.77
N LYS A 5 7.44 10.59 61.20
CA LYS A 5 7.92 10.67 59.82
C LYS A 5 6.69 10.63 58.93
N ALA A 6 6.03 11.78 58.80
CA ALA A 6 5.15 12.03 57.68
C ALA A 6 6.00 11.88 56.42
N LEU A 7 5.86 10.74 55.75
CA LEU A 7 6.23 10.56 54.35
C LEU A 7 5.47 11.64 53.57
N ARG A 8 6.15 12.78 53.41
CA ARG A 8 5.71 13.94 52.64
C ARG A 8 5.69 13.50 51.17
N SER A 9 4.63 12.81 50.76
CA SER A 9 4.17 12.74 49.38
C SER A 9 3.75 14.16 48.97
N ARG A 10 4.73 15.04 48.74
CA ARG A 10 4.50 16.40 48.28
C ARG A 10 4.35 16.36 46.76
N GLY A 11 3.12 16.13 46.30
CA GLY A 11 2.48 16.85 45.19
C GLY A 11 3.20 17.03 43.84
N GLN A 12 4.30 16.34 43.55
CA GLN A 12 5.07 16.59 42.31
C GLN A 12 4.75 15.68 41.12
N SER A 13 3.91 14.65 41.25
CA SER A 13 3.90 13.60 40.21
C SER A 13 2.53 13.22 39.65
N SER A 14 1.56 14.13 39.60
CA SER A 14 0.34 13.91 38.80
C SER A 14 0.43 14.61 37.45
N VAL A 15 0.76 15.90 37.44
CA VAL A 15 0.86 16.69 36.20
C VAL A 15 2.05 16.27 35.35
N PHE A 16 3.22 16.09 35.96
CA PHE A 16 4.42 15.65 35.24
C PHE A 16 4.25 14.23 34.66
N LEU A 17 3.64 13.34 35.43
CA LEU A 17 3.32 11.99 34.98
C LEU A 17 2.25 11.99 33.88
N ALA A 18 1.24 12.85 33.98
CA ALA A 18 0.22 13.03 32.93
C ALA A 18 0.81 13.55 31.62
N VAL A 19 1.76 14.49 31.68
CA VAL A 19 2.46 15.01 30.49
C VAL A 19 3.29 13.91 29.81
N ILE A 20 4.01 13.09 30.58
CA ILE A 20 4.78 11.96 30.03
C ILE A 20 3.85 10.94 29.37
N MET A 21 2.74 10.58 30.03
CA MET A 21 1.77 9.64 29.48
C MET A 21 1.12 10.19 28.20
N ALA A 22 0.79 11.48 28.17
CA ALA A 22 0.24 12.13 26.98
C ALA A 22 1.23 12.12 25.80
N LEU A 23 2.50 12.45 26.04
CA LEU A 23 3.56 12.42 25.03
C LEU A 23 3.81 10.99 24.50
N ALA A 24 3.78 9.99 25.38
CA ALA A 24 3.92 8.59 24.99
C ALA A 24 2.77 8.13 24.06
N ILE A 25 1.52 8.49 24.39
CA ILE A 25 0.35 8.16 23.56
C ILE A 25 0.45 8.84 22.19
N ILE A 26 0.82 10.12 22.14
CA ILE A 26 1.01 10.86 20.88
C ILE A 26 2.10 10.21 20.02
N ALA A 27 3.24 9.82 20.62
CA ALA A 27 4.32 9.16 19.91
C ALA A 27 3.89 7.80 19.32
N ILE A 28 3.13 7.00 20.08
CA ILE A 28 2.61 5.72 19.62
C ILE A 28 1.65 5.91 18.43
N ILE A 29 0.70 6.85 18.53
CA ILE A 29 -0.25 7.15 17.45
C ILE A 29 0.49 7.63 16.20
N ALA A 30 1.50 8.50 16.36
CA ALA A 30 2.30 9.00 15.24
C ALA A 30 3.06 7.87 14.53
N ILE A 31 3.67 6.94 15.27
CA ILE A 31 4.37 5.78 14.69
C ILE A 31 3.40 4.89 13.91
N ILE A 32 2.21 4.61 14.45
CA ILE A 32 1.19 3.80 13.76
C ILE A 32 0.71 4.52 12.49
N ALA A 33 0.43 5.82 12.58
CA ALA A 33 -0.02 6.62 11.44
C ALA A 33 1.02 6.69 10.31
N ILE A 34 2.31 6.81 10.63
CA ILE A 34 3.39 6.84 9.64
C ILE A 34 3.66 5.45 9.06
N SER A 35 3.60 4.40 9.89
CA SER A 35 3.87 3.03 9.45
C SER A 35 2.73 2.42 8.64
N TRP A 36 1.47 2.83 8.84
CA TRP A 36 0.34 2.25 8.11
C TRP A 36 0.39 2.40 6.59
N PRO A 37 0.66 3.58 6.01
CA PRO A 37 0.81 3.75 4.57
C PRO A 37 1.90 2.84 3.98
N MET A 38 3.03 2.71 4.69
CA MET A 38 4.14 1.85 4.26
C MET A 38 3.79 0.36 4.34
N ILE A 39 3.13 -0.06 5.42
CA ILE A 39 2.66 -1.44 5.58
C ILE A 39 1.63 -1.76 4.49
N LYS A 40 0.65 -0.87 4.28
CA LYS A 40 -0.39 -1.05 3.27
C LYS A 40 0.18 -1.09 1.86
N SER A 41 1.14 -0.24 1.53
CA SER A 41 1.83 -0.25 0.23
C SER A 41 2.56 -1.58 -0.01
N ASN A 42 3.16 -2.18 1.00
CA ASN A 42 3.81 -3.49 0.86
C ASN A 42 2.79 -4.63 0.74
N PHE A 43 1.66 -4.57 1.45
CA PHE A 43 0.57 -5.53 1.29
C PHE A 43 -0.10 -5.42 -0.07
N ASP A 44 -0.40 -4.21 -0.54
CA ASP A 44 -0.98 -3.98 -1.87
C ASP A 44 0.02 -4.40 -2.96
N LYS A 45 1.33 -4.20 -2.76
CA LYS A 45 2.33 -4.78 -3.65
C LYS A 45 2.27 -6.30 -3.66
N ASN A 46 2.34 -6.96 -2.50
CA ASN A 46 2.37 -8.43 -2.43
C ASN A 46 1.06 -9.11 -2.86
N TYR A 47 -0.09 -8.46 -2.69
CA TYR A 47 -1.39 -9.00 -3.09
C TYR A 47 -1.63 -8.88 -4.59
N TRP A 48 -1.05 -7.86 -5.25
CA TRP A 48 -1.33 -7.56 -6.65
C TRP A 48 -0.14 -7.77 -7.59
N SER A 49 1.07 -7.87 -7.08
CA SER A 49 2.24 -8.32 -7.82
C SER A 49 2.28 -9.85 -7.79
N GLY A 50 2.46 -10.50 -8.93
CA GLY A 50 2.73 -11.95 -8.90
C GLY A 50 4.06 -12.28 -8.25
N SER A 51 4.47 -13.54 -8.42
CA SER A 51 5.64 -14.23 -7.83
C SER A 51 6.97 -13.46 -7.76
N MET A 52 7.12 -12.30 -8.42
CA MET A 52 8.36 -11.52 -8.46
C MET A 52 8.19 -10.01 -8.19
N GLY A 53 7.06 -9.54 -7.63
CA GLY A 53 6.90 -8.10 -7.43
C GLY A 53 6.55 -7.32 -8.70
N THR A 54 6.24 -8.04 -9.78
CA THR A 54 5.96 -7.49 -11.11
C THR A 54 4.48 -7.60 -11.46
N TYR A 55 3.83 -6.47 -11.74
CA TYR A 55 2.56 -6.40 -12.45
C TYR A 55 2.81 -6.78 -13.91
N ASN A 56 2.31 -7.95 -14.32
CA ASN A 56 2.33 -8.37 -15.72
C ASN A 56 0.90 -8.54 -16.23
N LEU A 57 0.69 -8.23 -17.51
CA LEU A 57 -0.57 -8.43 -18.20
C LEU A 57 -0.41 -9.55 -19.20
N ASN A 58 -1.36 -10.47 -19.21
CA ASN A 58 -1.51 -11.41 -20.30
C ASN A 58 -2.59 -10.91 -21.26
N PHE A 59 -2.40 -11.14 -22.56
CA PHE A 59 -3.38 -10.74 -23.58
C PHE A 59 -3.99 -12.00 -24.19
N GLY A 60 -5.32 -12.03 -24.25
CA GLY A 60 -6.07 -13.11 -24.86
C GLY A 60 -7.12 -12.56 -25.81
N ALA A 61 -7.31 -13.24 -26.94
CA ALA A 61 -8.40 -12.95 -27.86
C ALA A 61 -9.63 -13.77 -27.46
N SER A 62 -10.78 -13.12 -27.34
CA SER A 62 -12.08 -13.77 -27.20
C SER A 62 -12.98 -13.26 -28.32
N GLY A 63 -13.09 -14.04 -29.39
CA GLY A 63 -13.70 -13.61 -30.64
C GLY A 63 -12.89 -12.50 -31.33
N ASN A 64 -13.57 -11.44 -31.79
CA ASN A 64 -12.94 -10.27 -32.43
C ASN A 64 -12.40 -9.23 -31.43
N GLU A 65 -12.41 -9.54 -30.14
CA GLU A 65 -12.06 -8.61 -29.08
C GLU A 65 -10.83 -9.09 -28.32
N ILE A 66 -9.97 -8.15 -27.95
CA ILE A 66 -8.77 -8.46 -27.17
C ILE A 66 -9.03 -8.06 -25.72
N TYR A 67 -8.70 -8.97 -24.82
CA TYR A 67 -8.82 -8.80 -23.38
C TYR A 67 -7.43 -8.81 -22.75
N ALA A 68 -7.22 -7.90 -21.81
CA ALA A 68 -6.07 -7.90 -20.94
C ALA A 68 -6.45 -8.54 -19.61
N TYR A 69 -5.57 -9.41 -19.11
CA TYR A 69 -5.75 -10.17 -17.89
C TYR A 69 -4.60 -9.85 -16.94
N ALA A 70 -4.93 -9.25 -15.80
CA ALA A 70 -4.01 -9.11 -14.69
C ALA A 70 -3.89 -10.44 -13.94
N GLN A 71 -2.72 -10.70 -13.36
CA GLN A 71 -2.45 -11.93 -12.59
C GLN A 71 -3.37 -12.12 -11.39
N ASN A 72 -3.98 -11.04 -10.88
CA ASN A 72 -4.95 -11.09 -9.79
C ASN A 72 -6.39 -11.40 -10.26
N GLY A 73 -6.57 -11.90 -11.49
CA GLY A 73 -7.87 -12.28 -12.06
C GLY A 73 -8.73 -11.11 -12.58
N VAL A 74 -8.28 -9.86 -12.40
CA VAL A 74 -8.93 -8.69 -13.02
C VAL A 74 -8.70 -8.74 -14.53
N SER A 75 -9.77 -8.58 -15.31
CA SER A 75 -9.68 -8.50 -16.76
C SER A 75 -10.54 -7.38 -17.31
N ALA A 76 -10.09 -6.78 -18.41
CA ALA A 76 -10.86 -5.81 -19.14
C ALA A 76 -10.62 -5.95 -20.64
N LYS A 77 -11.62 -5.56 -21.42
CA LYS A 77 -11.50 -5.46 -22.87
C LYS A 77 -10.56 -4.30 -23.20
N VAL A 78 -9.54 -4.57 -24.01
CA VAL A 78 -8.64 -3.54 -24.54
C VAL A 78 -9.38 -2.74 -25.61
N LYS A 79 -9.43 -1.42 -25.42
CA LYS A 79 -10.13 -0.47 -26.30
C LYS A 79 -9.19 0.63 -26.77
N SER A 80 -9.69 1.48 -27.67
CA SER A 80 -9.04 2.72 -28.11
C SER A 80 -9.08 3.85 -27.08
N THR A 81 -9.51 3.57 -25.85
CA THR A 81 -9.41 4.49 -24.73
C THR A 81 -8.52 3.85 -23.68
N PRO A 82 -7.51 4.56 -23.13
CA PRO A 82 -6.69 4.04 -22.06
C PRO A 82 -7.55 3.58 -20.88
N GLU A 83 -7.48 2.29 -20.55
CA GLU A 83 -8.26 1.70 -19.47
C GLU A 83 -7.32 0.96 -18.50
N ALA A 84 -7.62 1.06 -17.21
CA ALA A 84 -6.84 0.42 -16.17
C ALA A 84 -7.24 -1.04 -15.99
N VAL A 85 -6.26 -1.94 -16.01
CA VAL A 85 -6.41 -3.38 -15.78
C VAL A 85 -5.46 -3.78 -14.67
N GLY A 86 -5.99 -3.92 -13.46
CA GLY A 86 -5.17 -3.98 -12.24
C GLY A 86 -4.41 -2.67 -12.04
N TYR A 87 -3.08 -2.74 -11.96
CA TYR A 87 -2.20 -1.56 -11.86
C TYR A 87 -1.61 -1.13 -13.20
N CYS A 88 -1.99 -1.76 -14.30
CA CYS A 88 -1.47 -1.46 -15.62
C CYS A 88 -2.51 -0.68 -16.43
N ILE A 89 -2.05 0.14 -17.36
CA ILE A 89 -2.90 0.84 -18.32
C ILE A 89 -2.74 0.13 -19.66
N THR A 90 -3.85 -0.09 -20.36
CA THR A 90 -3.88 -0.70 -21.70
C THR A 90 -4.59 0.19 -22.70
N TYR A 91 -4.12 0.19 -23.94
CA TYR A 91 -4.67 0.98 -25.05
C TYR A 91 -4.48 0.22 -26.37
N ASN A 92 -5.44 0.32 -27.29
CA ASN A 92 -5.37 -0.25 -28.63
C ASN A 92 -5.55 0.84 -29.68
N ASP A 93 -4.55 1.05 -30.53
CA ASP A 93 -4.57 2.05 -31.61
C ASP A 93 -5.24 1.54 -32.90
N GLY A 94 -5.91 0.39 -32.86
CA GLY A 94 -6.46 -0.31 -34.02
C GLY A 94 -5.46 -1.28 -34.67
N ASN A 95 -4.16 -0.95 -34.66
CA ASN A 95 -3.11 -1.81 -35.22
C ASN A 95 -2.25 -2.50 -34.16
N ASN A 96 -2.02 -1.84 -33.02
CA ASN A 96 -1.14 -2.34 -31.96
C ASN A 96 -1.77 -2.16 -30.59
N ILE A 97 -1.46 -3.09 -29.69
CA ILE A 97 -1.79 -2.97 -28.28
C ILE A 97 -0.58 -2.42 -27.54
N TYR A 98 -0.83 -1.38 -26.77
CA TYR A 98 0.13 -0.75 -25.87
C TYR A 98 -0.31 -1.02 -24.44
N TYR A 99 0.67 -1.27 -23.58
CA TYR A 99 0.43 -1.37 -22.15
C TYR A 99 1.60 -0.81 -21.36
N SER A 100 1.30 -0.32 -20.17
CA SER A 100 2.30 0.18 -19.23
C SER A 100 1.93 -0.21 -17.81
N CYS A 101 2.90 -0.78 -17.10
CA CYS A 101 2.77 -1.23 -15.72
C CYS A 101 3.81 -0.51 -14.85
N PRO A 102 3.49 -0.15 -13.59
CA PRO A 102 4.42 0.55 -12.69
C PRO A 102 5.64 -0.29 -12.26
N SER A 103 5.71 -1.57 -12.61
CA SER A 103 6.87 -2.44 -12.36
C SER A 103 7.25 -3.21 -13.63
N ASN A 104 7.84 -2.52 -14.60
CA ASN A 104 8.48 -3.16 -15.73
C ASN A 104 9.87 -3.64 -15.30
N LEU A 105 10.02 -4.91 -14.91
CA LEU A 105 11.20 -5.61 -15.42
C LEU A 105 10.94 -5.80 -16.91
N PRO A 106 11.88 -5.52 -17.80
CA PRO A 106 11.72 -5.82 -19.21
C PRO A 106 11.62 -7.34 -19.34
N SER A 107 10.41 -7.89 -19.34
CA SER A 107 10.19 -9.24 -19.82
C SER A 107 10.44 -9.16 -21.31
N HIS A 108 11.67 -9.48 -21.71
CA HIS A 108 12.03 -9.82 -23.07
C HIS A 108 10.85 -10.55 -23.71
N GLN A 109 10.31 -9.97 -24.78
CA GLN A 109 9.47 -10.70 -25.70
C GLN A 109 10.38 -11.78 -26.33
N SER A 110 10.11 -13.04 -26.01
CA SER A 110 10.59 -14.20 -26.77
C SER A 110 9.38 -14.89 -27.36
#